data_AF-A0A844HSW4-F1
#
_entry.id   AF-A0A844HSW4-F1
#
_cell.length_a   1.000
_cell.length_b   1.000
_cell.length_c   1.000
_cell.angle_alpha   90.00
_cell.angle_beta   90.00
_cell.angle_gamma   90.00
#
_symmetry.space_group_name_H-M   'P 1'
#
loop_
_entity.id
_entity.type
_entity.pdbx_description
1 polymer ?
#
loop_
_entity_poly.entity_id
_entity_poly.type
_entity_poly.pdbx_seq_one_letter_code
_entity_poly.pdbx_strand_id
1 'polypeptide(L)'
;MDGSRLHVATVAALIDSGLRHRIIDCIDLMRMVKAICRRPAAVEEMFRRMVFSVRAPNRDDHVRNHAFIMDARGSWSLAPAYDVSFSEGPGGEHS
;
A
#
# COMPACT_ATOMS: atom_id res chain seq x y z
N MET A 1 -14.09 -4.85 21.21
CA MET A 1 -12.70 -4.68 20.74
C MET A 1 -11.90 -4.19 21.93
N ASP A 2 -10.74 -4.78 22.20
CA ASP A 2 -9.95 -4.61 23.43
C ASP A 2 -9.23 -3.26 23.59
N GLY A 3 -9.44 -2.31 22.67
CA GLY A 3 -8.82 -0.99 22.69
C GLY A 3 -7.31 -1.00 22.40
N SER A 4 -6.74 -2.14 22.01
CA SER A 4 -5.33 -2.25 21.67
C SER A 4 -5.00 -1.43 20.41
N ARG A 5 -3.84 -0.77 20.42
CA ARG A 5 -3.33 0.00 19.28
C ARG A 5 -2.33 -0.85 18.50
N LEU A 6 -2.52 -0.93 17.19
CA LEU A 6 -1.54 -1.55 16.29
C LEU A 6 -0.58 -0.48 15.77
N HIS A 7 0.69 -0.87 15.61
CA HIS A 7 1.67 -0.01 14.97
C HIS A 7 1.44 -0.04 13.45
N VAL A 8 1.40 1.13 12.83
CA VAL A 8 1.10 1.32 11.40
C VAL A 8 2.18 2.18 10.76
N ALA A 9 2.66 1.78 9.59
CA ALA A 9 3.58 2.57 8.77
C ALA A 9 3.10 2.60 7.31
N THR A 10 2.94 3.80 6.75
CA THR A 10 2.64 3.97 5.33
C THR A 10 3.88 3.70 4.49
N VAL A 11 3.69 3.31 3.23
CA VAL A 11 4.80 3.18 2.27
C VAL A 11 5.57 4.50 2.16
N ALA A 12 4.88 5.65 2.17
CA ALA A 12 5.53 6.96 2.18
C ALA A 12 6.42 7.19 3.41
N ALA A 13 5.98 6.81 4.61
CA ALA A 13 6.81 6.92 5.83
C ALA A 13 8.05 6.02 5.76
N LEU A 14 7.93 4.83 5.19
CA LEU A 14 9.06 3.91 5.00
C LEU A 14 10.05 4.43 3.96
N ILE A 15 9.56 5.03 2.86
CA ILE A 15 10.39 5.65 1.83
C ILE A 15 11.12 6.87 2.40
N ASP A 16 10.43 7.76 3.11
CA ASP A 16 11.04 8.99 3.63
C ASP A 16 12.16 8.70 4.65
N SER A 17 12.10 7.53 5.31
CA SER A 17 13.15 7.08 6.23
C SER A 17 14.49 6.70 5.57
N GLY A 18 14.59 6.66 4.23
CA GLY A 18 15.87 6.33 3.56
C GLY A 18 15.95 6.35 2.02
N LEU A 19 14.85 6.57 1.30
CA LEU A 19 14.77 6.63 -0.17
C LEU A 19 14.36 8.05 -0.61
N ARG A 20 15.33 8.95 -0.78
CA ARG A 20 15.06 10.28 -1.35
C ARG A 20 14.62 10.15 -2.82
N HIS A 21 13.43 10.70 -3.12
CA HIS A 21 12.94 11.02 -4.47
C HIS A 21 13.04 9.88 -5.49
N ARG A 22 12.28 8.80 -5.28
CA ARG A 22 12.01 7.82 -6.33
C ARG A 22 10.51 7.76 -6.55
N ILE A 23 10.07 8.03 -7.78
CA ILE A 23 8.74 7.62 -8.23
C ILE A 23 8.70 6.11 -8.00
N ILE A 24 7.81 5.65 -7.13
CA ILE A 24 7.63 4.24 -6.81
C ILE A 24 6.52 3.75 -7.72
N ASP A 25 6.87 2.82 -8.60
CA ASP A 25 5.89 2.15 -9.45
C ASP A 25 5.32 0.90 -8.76
N CYS A 26 4.39 0.25 -9.45
CA CYS A 26 3.75 -0.99 -9.00
C CYS A 26 4.78 -2.10 -8.70
N ILE A 27 5.87 -2.17 -9.44
CA ILE A 27 6.90 -3.21 -9.27
C ILE A 27 7.70 -2.96 -8.00
N ASP A 28 8.09 -1.71 -7.75
CA ASP A 28 8.80 -1.33 -6.54
C ASP A 28 7.94 -1.54 -5.30
N LEU A 29 6.64 -1.23 -5.38
CA LEU A 29 5.70 -1.53 -4.31
C LEU A 29 5.59 -3.04 -4.03
N MET A 30 5.48 -3.88 -5.06
CA MET A 30 5.48 -5.34 -4.89
C MET A 30 6.79 -5.86 -4.27
N ARG A 31 7.94 -5.30 -4.66
CA ARG A 31 9.24 -5.63 -4.06
C ARG A 31 9.30 -5.27 -2.59
N MET A 32 8.77 -4.10 -2.21
CA MET A 32 8.67 -3.68 -0.81
C MET A 32 7.78 -4.63 -0.01
N VAL A 33 6.60 -4.97 -0.52
CA VAL A 33 5.68 -5.92 0.14
C VAL A 33 6.36 -7.27 0.36
N LYS A 34 7.06 -7.78 -0.65
CA LYS A 34 7.83 -9.03 -0.55
C LYS A 34 8.89 -8.95 0.55
N ALA A 35 9.64 -7.86 0.60
CA ALA A 35 10.73 -7.66 1.55
C ALA A 35 10.23 -7.52 3.01
N ILE A 36 9.14 -6.79 3.20
CA ILE A 36 8.58 -6.44 4.53
C ILE A 36 7.76 -7.61 5.09
N CYS A 37 6.79 -8.11 4.34
CA CYS A 37 5.86 -9.12 4.85
C CYS A 37 6.42 -10.54 4.78
N ARG A 38 7.41 -10.80 3.91
CA ARG A 38 8.06 -12.12 3.73
C ARG A 38 7.08 -13.28 3.52
N ARG A 39 5.92 -13.00 2.90
CA ARG A 39 4.85 -13.97 2.61
C ARG A 39 4.37 -13.81 1.17
N PRO A 40 4.33 -14.89 0.36
CA PRO A 40 3.85 -14.82 -1.02
C PRO A 40 2.42 -14.26 -1.14
N ALA A 41 1.53 -14.67 -0.22
CA ALA A 41 0.15 -14.20 -0.18
C ALA A 41 0.01 -12.67 -0.03
N ALA A 42 0.97 -11.98 0.57
CA ALA A 42 0.95 -10.52 0.66
C ALA A 42 1.23 -9.86 -0.70
N VAL A 43 2.10 -10.47 -1.52
CA VAL A 43 2.40 -10.00 -2.88
C VAL A 43 1.19 -10.23 -3.79
N GLU A 44 0.55 -11.40 -3.67
CA GLU A 44 -0.70 -11.70 -4.40
C GLU A 44 -1.81 -10.70 -4.03
N GLU A 45 -1.95 -10.37 -2.75
CA GLU A 45 -2.91 -9.36 -2.29
C GLU A 45 -2.61 -7.98 -2.88
N MET A 46 -1.35 -7.55 -2.88
CA MET A 46 -0.96 -6.29 -3.50
C MET A 46 -1.27 -6.27 -5.00
N PHE A 47 -1.00 -7.38 -5.71
CA PHE A 47 -1.36 -7.51 -7.11
C PHE A 47 -2.87 -7.36 -7.34
N ARG A 48 -3.70 -7.99 -6.51
CA ARG A 48 -5.16 -7.83 -6.60
C ARG A 48 -5.61 -6.39 -6.38
N ARG A 49 -4.99 -5.67 -5.45
CA ARG A 49 -5.30 -4.24 -5.20
C ARG A 49 -4.98 -3.38 -6.41
N MET A 50 -3.82 -3.57 -7.04
CA MET A 50 -3.45 -2.82 -8.25
C MET A 50 -4.42 -3.11 -9.41
N VAL A 51 -4.79 -4.38 -9.62
CA VAL A 51 -5.80 -4.74 -10.63
C VAL A 51 -7.17 -4.12 -10.31
N PHE A 52 -7.56 -4.10 -9.03
CA PHE A 52 -8.79 -3.47 -8.59
C PHE A 52 -8.76 -1.96 -8.86
N SER A 53 -7.69 -1.25 -8.53
CA SER A 53 -7.58 0.19 -8.75
C SER A 53 -7.71 0.59 -10.22
N VAL A 54 -7.11 -0.20 -11.13
CA VAL A 54 -7.25 -0.03 -12.58
C VAL A 54 -8.71 -0.25 -13.05
N ARG A 55 -9.44 -1.17 -12.42
CA ARG A 55 -10.80 -1.55 -12.86
C ARG A 55 -11.92 -0.74 -12.21
N ALA A 56 -11.69 -0.18 -11.01
CA ALA A 56 -12.67 0.48 -10.16
C ALA A 56 -12.68 2.01 -10.27
N PRO A 57 -12.24 2.58 -11.41
CA PRO A 57 -11.72 3.95 -11.53
C PRO A 57 -11.25 4.60 -10.22
N ASN A 58 -10.33 3.93 -9.52
CA ASN A 58 -9.70 4.46 -8.31
C ASN A 58 -8.37 5.10 -8.71
N ARG A 59 -8.45 6.28 -9.33
CA ARG A 59 -7.27 6.96 -9.92
C ARG A 59 -6.36 7.66 -8.90
N ASP A 60 -6.76 7.72 -7.64
CA ASP A 60 -5.96 8.27 -6.54
C ASP A 60 -5.21 7.16 -5.77
N ASP A 61 -4.91 6.03 -6.41
CA ASP A 61 -4.13 4.94 -5.81
C ASP A 61 -2.64 5.29 -5.78
N HIS A 62 -2.31 6.33 -5.01
CA HIS A 62 -0.94 6.75 -4.76
C HIS A 62 -0.31 5.90 -3.66
N VAL A 63 1.02 5.84 -3.64
CA VAL A 63 1.81 5.13 -2.61
C VAL A 63 1.48 5.49 -1.16
N ARG A 64 0.82 6.63 -0.90
CA ARG A 64 0.35 7.01 0.44
C ARG A 64 -0.85 6.19 0.93
N ASN A 65 -1.57 5.53 0.03
CA ASN A 65 -2.77 4.73 0.31
C ASN A 65 -2.46 3.25 0.59
N HIS A 66 -1.17 2.92 0.74
CA HIS A 66 -0.73 1.62 1.18
C HIS A 66 0.05 1.71 2.50
N ALA A 67 -0.30 0.86 3.44
CA ALA A 67 0.36 0.76 4.73
C ALA A 67 0.56 -0.68 5.17
N PHE A 68 1.45 -0.84 6.15
CA PHE A 68 1.74 -2.08 6.84
C PHE A 68 1.33 -1.94 8.30
N ILE A 69 0.84 -3.03 8.88
CA ILE A 69 0.59 -3.16 10.31
C ILE A 69 1.58 -4.16 10.91
N MET A 70 2.08 -3.84 12.11
CA MET A 70 2.95 -4.73 12.88
C MET A 70 2.17 -5.31 14.07
N ASP A 71 2.23 -6.63 14.23
CA ASP A 71 1.71 -7.29 15.43
C ASP A 71 2.65 -7.14 16.63
N ALA A 72 2.18 -7.54 17.82
CA ALA A 72 2.97 -7.49 19.05
C ALA A 72 4.24 -8.38 19.02
N ARG A 73 4.37 -9.27 18.02
CA ARG A 73 5.54 -10.16 17.83
C ARG A 73 6.52 -9.58 16.81
N GLY A 74 6.28 -8.38 16.30
CA GLY A 74 7.14 -7.74 15.29
C GLY A 74 6.90 -8.21 13.86
N SER A 75 5.83 -8.97 13.60
CA SER A 75 5.52 -9.46 12.25
C SER A 75 4.70 -8.43 11.49
N TRP A 76 5.18 -8.08 10.30
CA TRP A 76 4.52 -7.13 9.41
C TRP A 76 3.55 -7.81 8.45
N SER A 77 2.40 -7.19 8.24
CA SER A 77 1.43 -7.57 7.22
C SER A 77 0.87 -6.33 6.52
N LEU A 78 0.25 -6.52 5.36
CA LEU A 78 -0.48 -5.42 4.71
C LEU A 78 -1.64 -4.97 5.61
N ALA A 79 -1.78 -3.66 5.79
CA ALA A 79 -3.00 -3.10 6.33
C ALA A 79 -4.19 -3.45 5.43
N PRO A 80 -5.42 -3.49 5.96
CA PRO A 80 -6.62 -3.46 5.14
C PRO A 80 -6.54 -2.32 4.12
N ALA A 81 -7.09 -2.52 2.92
CA ALA A 81 -7.18 -1.42 1.96
C ALA A 81 -8.04 -0.29 2.57
N TYR A 82 -7.58 0.95 2.44
CA TYR A 82 -8.26 2.15 2.92
C TYR A 82 -8.18 3.23 1.85
N ASP A 83 -8.99 4.28 1.99
CA ASP A 83 -9.09 5.39 1.03
C ASP A 83 -9.40 4.94 -0.41
N VAL A 84 -10.21 3.87 -0.52
CA VAL A 84 -10.70 3.37 -1.81
C VAL A 84 -11.95 4.17 -2.17
N SER A 85 -11.82 5.08 -3.12
CA SER A 85 -12.90 5.94 -3.58
C SER A 85 -13.04 5.90 -5.11
N PHE A 86 -14.27 6.08 -5.60
CA PHE A 86 -14.50 6.25 -7.03
C PHE A 86 -14.05 7.66 -7.44
N SER A 87 -13.08 7.74 -8.34
CA SER A 87 -12.43 9.00 -8.73
C SER A 87 -12.17 8.99 -10.24
N GLU A 88 -13.00 9.68 -11.04
CA GLU A 88 -12.77 9.81 -12.49
C GLU A 88 -11.56 10.69 -12.85
N GLY A 89 -11.00 11.43 -11.87
CA GLY A 89 -9.95 12.43 -12.08
C GLY A 89 -10.48 13.66 -12.84
N PRO A 90 -9.80 14.82 -12.80
CA PRO A 90 -10.14 15.92 -13.68
C PRO A 90 -9.68 15.56 -15.10
N GLY A 91 -10.61 15.15 -15.95
CA GLY A 91 -10.34 14.99 -17.39
C GLY A 91 -9.79 13.64 -17.86
N GLY A 92 -9.87 12.57 -17.07
CA GLY A 92 -9.65 11.23 -17.61
C GLY A 92 -8.22 10.67 -17.55
N GLU A 93 -7.25 11.42 -17.00
CA GLU A 93 -5.82 11.05 -16.96
C GLU A 93 -5.41 10.41 -15.62
N HIS A 94 -4.40 9.53 -15.63
CA HIS A 94 -3.75 9.00 -14.42
C HIS A 94 -2.69 9.99 -13.90
N SER A 95 -2.70 10.29 -12.60
CA SER A 95 -1.57 10.97 -11.91
C SER A 95 -0.76 9.97 -11.10
#